data_AF-A0A3L7US87-F1
#
_entry.id   AF-A0A3L7US87-F1
#
_cell.length_a   1.000
_cell.length_b   1.000
_cell.length_c   1.000
_cell.angle_alpha   90.00
_cell.angle_beta   90.00
_cell.angle_gamma   90.00
#
_symmetry.space_group_name_H-M   'P 1'
#
loop_
_entity.id
_entity.type
_entity.pdbx_description
1 polymer ?
#
loop_
_entity_poly.entity_id
_entity_poly.type
_entity_poly.pdbx_seq_one_letter_code
_entity_poly.pdbx_strand_id
1 'polypeptide(L)'
;MSFHIPQSGNVGEWLQFFSSLSTPVIAIVAILHLFYFWFLRNWCARDLRVIAETLDDYTRGLKHRSVLERGVALTTQVDAFVQDVNDVLSDSSRSEDRSECLQRMQILDEKRRYLESLSFETATHVARTMIEAYPLSGVLGTVLAIGSALQTDASGQSASTVNVVMERFGDSIWSTFAGLFAAIVLMFINSILEVRFNRLTDSRRHVREMVARAKRELGLAAQRSEGSS
;
A
#
# COMPACT_ATOMS: atom_id res chain seq x y z
N MET A 1 -16.11 -26.77 -16.88
CA MET A 1 -15.00 -27.30 -16.05
C MET A 1 -15.61 -27.99 -14.84
N SER A 2 -15.63 -29.31 -14.84
CA SER A 2 -16.15 -30.11 -13.74
C SER A 2 -14.98 -30.40 -12.78
N PHE A 3 -14.99 -29.80 -11.60
CA PHE A 3 -13.96 -30.07 -10.58
C PHE A 3 -14.23 -31.43 -9.95
N HIS A 4 -13.59 -32.49 -10.46
CA HIS A 4 -13.60 -33.79 -9.81
C HIS A 4 -12.53 -33.80 -8.71
N ILE A 5 -12.99 -33.86 -7.46
CA ILE A 5 -12.12 -34.07 -6.31
C ILE A 5 -11.60 -35.51 -6.38
N PRO A 6 -10.27 -35.74 -6.39
CA PRO A 6 -9.70 -37.08 -6.46
C PRO A 6 -10.14 -37.90 -5.24
N GLN A 7 -10.71 -39.09 -5.50
CA GLN A 7 -11.20 -40.01 -4.45
C GLN A 7 -10.24 -41.18 -4.18
N SER A 8 -9.14 -41.28 -4.94
CA SER A 8 -8.11 -42.32 -4.75
C SER A 8 -6.86 -41.76 -4.06
N GLY A 9 -6.10 -42.64 -3.38
CA GLY A 9 -4.79 -42.31 -2.80
C GLY A 9 -3.66 -42.19 -3.83
N ASN A 10 -3.97 -42.11 -5.14
CA ASN A 10 -2.97 -42.05 -6.20
C ASN A 10 -2.40 -40.64 -6.34
N VAL A 11 -1.09 -40.51 -6.12
CA VAL A 11 -0.35 -39.23 -6.19
C VAL A 11 -0.50 -38.55 -7.57
N GLY A 12 -0.64 -39.33 -8.65
CA GLY A 12 -0.79 -38.77 -10.00
C GLY A 12 -2.08 -37.98 -10.22
N GLU A 13 -3.20 -38.45 -9.66
CA GLU A 13 -4.49 -37.75 -9.74
C GLU A 13 -4.45 -36.42 -8.97
N TRP A 14 -3.77 -36.40 -7.82
CA TRP A 14 -3.57 -35.19 -7.04
C TRP A 14 -2.70 -34.16 -7.77
N LEU A 15 -1.60 -34.58 -8.40
CA LEU A 15 -0.75 -33.70 -9.21
C LEU A 15 -1.52 -33.09 -10.37
N GLN A 16 -2.35 -33.88 -11.05
CA GLN A 16 -3.20 -33.42 -12.15
C GLN A 16 -4.25 -32.40 -11.67
N PHE A 17 -4.90 -32.67 -10.53
CA PHE A 17 -5.84 -31.74 -9.92
C PHE A 17 -5.18 -30.40 -9.59
N PHE A 18 -4.02 -30.42 -8.90
CA PHE A 18 -3.31 -29.18 -8.55
C PHE A 18 -2.76 -28.44 -9.77
N SER A 19 -2.30 -29.17 -10.79
CA SER A 19 -1.81 -28.57 -12.04
C SER A 19 -2.93 -27.83 -12.79
N SER A 20 -4.07 -28.48 -13.00
CA SER A 20 -5.22 -27.86 -13.68
C SER A 20 -5.83 -26.68 -12.89
N LEU A 21 -5.71 -26.72 -11.56
CA LEU A 21 -6.17 -25.66 -10.66
C LEU A 21 -5.19 -24.47 -10.56
N SER A 22 -3.92 -24.67 -10.89
CA SER A 22 -2.87 -23.65 -10.71
C SER A 22 -3.17 -22.33 -11.45
N THR A 23 -3.41 -22.40 -12.77
CA THR A 23 -3.71 -21.24 -13.62
C THR A 23 -4.93 -20.45 -13.16
N PRO A 24 -6.12 -21.05 -12.92
CA PRO A 24 -7.28 -20.30 -12.47
C PRO A 24 -7.09 -19.73 -11.05
N VAL A 25 -6.39 -20.44 -10.15
CA VAL A 25 -6.08 -19.91 -8.81
C VAL A 25 -5.17 -18.69 -8.89
N ILE A 26 -4.11 -18.74 -9.70
CA ILE A 26 -3.22 -17.60 -9.94
C ILE A 26 -4.04 -16.40 -10.44
N ALA A 27 -4.93 -16.61 -11.40
CA ALA A 27 -5.79 -15.56 -11.95
C ALA A 27 -6.75 -14.96 -10.90
N ILE A 28 -7.41 -15.79 -10.09
CA ILE A 28 -8.31 -15.34 -9.02
C ILE A 28 -7.54 -14.54 -7.97
N VAL A 29 -6.39 -15.05 -7.52
CA VAL A 29 -5.56 -14.38 -6.52
C VAL A 29 -5.02 -13.05 -7.06
N ALA A 30 -4.67 -12.98 -8.35
CA ALA A 30 -4.28 -11.74 -9.02
C ALA A 30 -5.41 -10.70 -9.01
N ILE A 31 -6.64 -11.11 -9.34
CA ILE A 31 -7.82 -10.23 -9.29
C ILE A 31 -8.06 -9.73 -7.86
N LEU A 32 -7.98 -10.61 -6.86
CA LEU A 32 -8.10 -10.22 -5.45
C LEU A 32 -7.01 -9.23 -5.02
N HIS A 33 -5.78 -9.39 -5.50
CA HIS A 33 -4.70 -8.41 -5.27
C HIS A 33 -4.99 -7.06 -5.93
N LEU A 34 -5.58 -7.04 -7.12
CA LEU A 34 -6.01 -5.79 -7.76
C LEU A 34 -7.09 -5.08 -6.92
N PHE A 35 -8.07 -5.83 -6.40
CA PHE A 35 -9.07 -5.28 -5.47
C PHE A 35 -8.42 -4.76 -4.18
N TYR A 36 -7.43 -5.46 -3.66
CA TYR A 36 -6.68 -5.01 -2.49
C TYR A 36 -5.91 -3.72 -2.76
N PHE A 37 -5.25 -3.58 -3.92
CA PHE A 37 -4.63 -2.32 -4.32
C PHE A 37 -5.63 -1.18 -4.48
N TRP A 38 -6.81 -1.47 -5.03
CA TRP A 38 -7.89 -0.50 -5.12
C TRP A 38 -8.36 -0.05 -3.72
N PHE A 39 -8.49 -0.98 -2.78
CA PHE A 39 -8.80 -0.67 -1.40
C PHE A 39 -7.72 0.20 -0.73
N LEU A 40 -6.43 -0.15 -0.89
CA LEU A 40 -5.32 0.66 -0.37
C LEU A 40 -5.28 2.07 -0.97
N ARG A 41 -5.57 2.21 -2.27
CA ARG A 41 -5.69 3.51 -2.93
C ARG A 41 -6.80 4.35 -2.28
N ASN A 42 -7.97 3.75 -2.05
CA ASN A 42 -9.08 4.45 -1.42
C ASN A 42 -8.77 4.82 0.03
N TRP A 43 -8.10 3.93 0.77
CA TRP A 43 -7.64 4.22 2.12
C TRP A 43 -6.67 5.41 2.12
N CYS A 44 -5.66 5.40 1.26
CA CYS A 44 -4.71 6.51 1.11
C CYS A 44 -5.42 7.85 0.82
N ALA A 45 -6.39 7.86 -0.09
CA ALA A 45 -7.14 9.07 -0.43
C ALA A 45 -8.01 9.57 0.74
N ARG A 46 -8.65 8.65 1.47
CA ARG A 46 -9.44 8.99 2.66
C ARG A 46 -8.57 9.56 3.76
N ASP A 47 -7.43 8.93 4.01
CA ASP A 47 -6.52 9.35 5.07
C ASP A 47 -5.92 10.73 4.79
N LEU A 48 -5.46 10.95 3.56
CA LEU A 48 -4.96 12.26 3.11
C LEU A 48 -6.05 13.35 3.25
N ARG A 49 -7.31 13.03 2.95
CA ARG A 49 -8.44 13.94 3.14
C ARG A 49 -8.66 14.27 4.63
N VAL A 50 -8.65 13.27 5.50
CA VAL A 50 -8.80 13.49 6.96
C VAL A 50 -7.68 14.38 7.49
N ILE A 51 -6.43 14.15 7.06
CA ILE A 51 -5.30 15.00 7.44
C ILE A 51 -5.52 16.43 6.96
N ALA A 52 -5.84 16.64 5.69
CA ALA A 52 -6.03 17.98 5.14
C ALA A 52 -7.20 18.73 5.79
N GLU A 53 -8.35 18.07 6.02
CA GLU A 53 -9.49 18.66 6.73
C GLU A 53 -9.13 19.04 8.17
N THR A 54 -8.41 18.16 8.86
CA THR A 54 -7.92 18.43 10.21
C THR A 54 -7.00 19.66 10.21
N LEU A 55 -6.06 19.76 9.28
CA LEU A 55 -5.17 20.91 9.15
C LEU A 55 -5.89 22.20 8.71
N ASP A 56 -6.89 22.12 7.83
CA ASP A 56 -7.74 23.26 7.43
C ASP A 56 -8.47 23.84 8.65
N ASP A 57 -9.07 22.98 9.47
CA ASP A 57 -9.77 23.43 10.68
C ASP A 57 -8.83 24.13 11.67
N TYR A 58 -7.57 23.70 11.76
CA TYR A 58 -6.57 24.35 12.63
C TYR A 58 -6.00 25.66 12.06
N THR A 59 -5.91 25.80 10.74
CA THR A 59 -5.44 27.04 10.09
C THR A 59 -6.46 28.15 10.04
N ARG A 60 -7.76 27.83 10.12
CA ARG A 60 -8.85 28.82 9.98
C ARG A 60 -8.80 30.00 10.95
N GLY A 61 -8.13 29.89 12.10
CA GLY A 61 -7.97 31.01 13.01
C GLY A 61 -6.62 31.73 12.94
N LEU A 62 -5.70 31.34 12.06
CA LEU A 62 -4.46 32.11 11.86
C LEU A 62 -4.74 33.34 11.00
N LYS A 63 -4.26 34.51 11.45
CA LYS A 63 -4.54 35.82 10.82
C LYS A 63 -3.98 35.94 9.39
N HIS A 64 -2.93 35.19 9.06
CA HIS A 64 -2.28 35.19 7.73
C HIS A 64 -2.25 33.76 7.21
N ARG A 65 -3.31 33.39 6.50
CA ARG A 65 -3.49 32.07 5.90
C ARG A 65 -3.15 32.12 4.43
N SER A 66 -2.45 31.09 3.94
CA SER A 66 -2.37 30.80 2.50
C SER A 66 -3.76 30.42 1.96
N VAL A 67 -4.39 31.31 1.20
CA VAL A 67 -5.71 31.08 0.58
C VAL A 67 -5.53 30.12 -0.60
N LEU A 68 -5.74 28.82 -0.37
CA LEU A 68 -5.71 27.82 -1.43
C LEU A 68 -7.03 27.81 -2.21
N GLU A 69 -6.93 27.79 -3.53
CA GLU A 69 -8.07 27.67 -4.44
C GLU A 69 -8.79 26.32 -4.26
N ARG A 70 -10.13 26.30 -4.40
CA ARG A 70 -10.90 25.07 -4.28
C ARG A 70 -10.51 24.10 -5.40
N GLY A 71 -9.87 22.99 -5.03
CA GLY A 71 -9.46 21.94 -5.97
C GLY A 71 -7.94 21.68 -6.01
N VAL A 72 -7.14 22.45 -5.26
CA VAL A 72 -5.70 22.19 -5.12
C VAL A 72 -5.46 20.82 -4.48
N ALA A 73 -4.44 20.11 -4.97
CA ALA A 73 -4.03 18.81 -4.45
C ALA A 73 -3.88 18.85 -2.92
N LEU A 74 -4.48 17.87 -2.24
CA LEU A 74 -4.49 17.78 -0.77
C LEU A 74 -3.07 17.85 -0.17
N THR A 75 -2.05 17.30 -0.84
CA THR A 75 -0.64 17.40 -0.43
C THR A 75 -0.15 18.85 -0.40
N THR A 76 -0.52 19.66 -1.39
CA THR A 76 -0.14 21.08 -1.45
C THR A 76 -0.83 21.89 -0.35
N GLN A 77 -2.03 21.48 0.09
CA GLN A 77 -2.68 22.09 1.26
C GLN A 77 -1.91 21.78 2.55
N VAL A 78 -1.39 20.55 2.70
CA VAL A 78 -0.52 20.17 3.82
C VAL A 78 0.78 20.99 3.80
N ASP A 79 1.42 21.13 2.64
CA ASP A 79 2.66 21.90 2.51
C ASP A 79 2.47 23.38 2.83
N ALA A 80 1.37 23.98 2.35
CA ALA A 80 1.01 25.36 2.67
C ALA A 80 0.76 25.56 4.16
N PHE A 81 0.10 24.61 4.84
CA PHE A 81 -0.03 24.66 6.30
C PHE A 81 1.32 24.67 7.01
N VAL A 82 2.23 23.78 6.60
CA VAL A 82 3.57 23.71 7.18
C VAL A 82 4.30 25.05 7.01
N GLN A 83 4.16 25.67 5.84
CA GLN A 83 4.73 26.97 5.58
C GLN A 83 4.12 28.06 6.47
N ASP A 84 2.79 28.14 6.57
CA ASP A 84 2.09 29.12 7.42
C ASP A 84 2.55 29.01 8.89
N VAL A 85 2.76 27.80 9.42
CA VAL A 85 3.29 27.58 10.77
C VAL A 85 4.75 28.02 10.88
N ASN A 86 5.58 27.69 9.90
CA ASN A 86 6.99 28.06 9.90
C ASN A 86 7.17 29.59 9.86
N ASP A 87 6.30 30.30 9.14
CA ASP A 87 6.30 31.76 9.08
C ASP A 87 6.00 32.36 10.47
N VAL A 88 4.99 31.85 11.18
CA VAL A 88 4.67 32.25 12.57
C VAL A 88 5.81 31.92 13.55
N LEU A 89 6.52 30.81 13.35
CA LEU A 89 7.68 30.47 14.17
C LEU A 89 8.87 31.40 13.90
N SER A 90 9.09 31.80 12.65
CA SER A 90 10.21 32.63 12.23
C SER A 90 10.10 34.08 12.71
N ASP A 91 8.88 34.62 12.84
CA ASP A 91 8.64 35.98 13.29
C ASP A 91 8.42 36.05 14.81
N SER A 92 9.43 36.50 15.54
CA SER A 92 9.37 36.63 17.00
C SER A 92 8.54 37.83 17.48
N SER A 93 8.17 38.76 16.60
CA SER A 93 7.42 39.97 16.95
C SER A 93 5.92 39.73 17.20
N ARG A 94 5.40 38.58 16.76
CA ARG A 94 3.97 38.23 16.77
C ARG A 94 3.59 37.36 17.97
N SER A 95 3.69 37.91 19.18
CA SER A 95 3.48 37.16 20.43
C SER A 95 2.08 36.57 20.58
N GLU A 96 1.04 37.24 20.07
CA GLU A 96 -0.36 36.79 20.11
C GLU A 96 -0.59 35.59 19.18
N ASP A 97 -0.09 35.65 17.94
CA ASP A 97 -0.21 34.52 16.99
C ASP A 97 0.60 33.29 17.47
N ARG A 98 1.71 33.52 18.20
CA ARG A 98 2.56 32.46 18.75
C ARG A 98 1.93 31.72 19.92
N SER A 99 1.20 32.39 20.81
CA SER A 99 0.49 31.73 21.91
C SER A 99 -0.70 30.92 21.40
N GLU A 100 -1.44 31.45 20.43
CA GLU A 100 -2.53 30.75 19.75
C GLU A 100 -2.00 29.53 18.96
N CYS A 101 -0.87 29.68 18.27
CA CYS A 101 -0.18 28.58 17.60
C CYS A 101 0.25 27.48 18.58
N LEU A 102 0.82 27.84 19.75
CA LEU A 102 1.23 26.89 20.78
C LEU A 102 0.03 26.08 21.32
N GLN A 103 -1.08 26.74 21.64
CA GLN A 103 -2.29 26.08 22.13
C GLN A 103 -2.82 25.07 21.11
N ARG A 104 -2.84 25.46 19.82
CA ARG A 104 -3.30 24.56 18.75
C ARG A 104 -2.34 23.40 18.49
N MET A 105 -1.04 23.63 18.61
CA MET A 105 -0.04 22.59 18.46
C MET A 105 -0.15 21.52 19.55
N GLN A 106 -0.51 21.91 20.78
CA GLN A 106 -0.79 20.97 21.87
C GLN A 106 -2.04 20.12 21.60
N ILE A 107 -3.11 20.72 21.08
CA ILE A 107 -4.34 19.99 20.70
C ILE A 107 -4.07 19.03 19.53
N LEU A 108 -3.26 19.45 18.55
CA LEU A 108 -2.88 18.62 17.42
C LEU A 108 -1.99 17.44 17.85
N ASP A 109 -1.07 17.66 18.80
CA ASP A 109 -0.25 16.62 19.41
C ASP A 109 -1.11 15.57 20.17
N GLU A 110 -2.21 15.98 20.80
CA GLU A 110 -3.13 15.04 21.46
C GLU A 110 -3.86 14.12 20.46
N LYS A 111 -4.02 14.56 19.21
CA LYS A 111 -4.54 13.76 18.09
C LYS A 111 -3.46 12.92 17.38
N ARG A 112 -2.27 12.72 17.96
CA ARG A 112 -1.14 11.97 17.37
C ARG A 112 -1.49 10.62 16.74
N ARG A 113 -2.53 9.96 17.23
CA ARG A 113 -3.03 8.67 16.73
C ARG A 113 -3.41 8.70 15.24
N TYR A 114 -3.67 9.88 14.66
CA TYR A 114 -3.91 10.07 13.22
C TYR A 114 -2.63 10.12 12.37
N LEU A 115 -1.46 10.40 12.98
CA LEU A 115 -0.18 10.52 12.27
C LEU A 115 0.63 9.20 12.27
N GLU A 116 0.32 8.29 13.19
CA GLU A 116 0.91 6.96 13.28
C GLU A 116 -0.01 5.93 12.61
N SER A 117 0.24 5.66 11.33
CA SER A 117 -0.44 4.57 10.63
C SER A 117 0.58 3.54 10.17
N LEU A 118 1.20 2.88 11.16
CA LEU A 118 2.04 1.68 10.97
C LEU A 118 1.29 0.58 10.22
N SER A 119 -0.05 0.52 10.35
CA SER A 119 -0.90 -0.43 9.64
C SER A 119 -0.89 -0.23 8.13
N PHE A 120 -0.94 1.03 7.65
CA PHE A 120 -0.86 1.33 6.22
C PHE A 120 0.52 0.98 5.65
N GLU A 121 1.60 1.38 6.31
CA GLU A 121 2.96 1.03 5.88
C GLU A 121 3.13 -0.49 5.79
N THR A 122 2.73 -1.21 6.84
CA THR A 122 2.75 -2.68 6.86
C THR A 122 1.93 -3.27 5.72
N ALA A 123 0.71 -2.77 5.51
CA ALA A 123 -0.19 -3.25 4.46
C ALA A 123 0.39 -3.04 3.05
N THR A 124 1.07 -1.92 2.80
CA THR A 124 1.74 -1.65 1.52
C THR A 124 2.97 -2.52 1.30
N HIS A 125 3.80 -2.73 2.34
CA HIS A 125 4.96 -3.60 2.27
C HIS A 125 4.56 -5.06 2.02
N VAL A 126 3.54 -5.57 2.73
CA VAL A 126 3.01 -6.92 2.51
C VAL A 126 2.47 -7.07 1.08
N ALA A 127 1.74 -6.08 0.56
CA ALA A 127 1.23 -6.10 -0.81
C ALA A 127 2.36 -6.26 -1.84
N ARG A 128 3.46 -5.52 -1.65
CA ARG A 128 4.62 -5.54 -2.54
C ARG A 128 5.32 -6.90 -2.53
N THR A 129 5.62 -7.43 -1.36
CA THR A 129 6.30 -8.74 -1.23
C THR A 129 5.45 -9.88 -1.82
N MET A 130 4.13 -9.82 -1.66
CA MET A 130 3.24 -10.84 -2.25
C MET A 130 3.30 -10.90 -3.78
N ILE A 131 3.73 -9.84 -4.48
CA ILE A 131 3.89 -9.88 -5.95
C ILE A 131 4.98 -10.88 -6.36
N GLU A 132 6.02 -11.04 -5.54
CA GLU A 132 7.13 -11.96 -5.82
C GLU A 132 6.70 -13.43 -5.77
N ALA A 133 5.56 -13.74 -5.14
CA ALA A 133 5.03 -15.09 -5.08
C ALA A 133 4.40 -15.56 -6.41
N TYR A 134 4.02 -14.65 -7.32
CA TYR A 134 3.33 -15.02 -8.56
C TYR A 134 4.23 -15.75 -9.56
N PRO A 135 5.46 -15.27 -9.87
CA PRO A 135 6.38 -16.03 -10.72
C PRO A 135 6.72 -17.40 -10.12
N LEU A 136 6.93 -17.46 -8.79
CA LEU A 136 7.20 -18.71 -8.09
C LEU A 136 6.03 -19.69 -8.19
N SER A 137 4.80 -19.20 -8.06
CA SER A 137 3.58 -20.01 -8.21
C SER A 137 3.42 -20.52 -9.65
N GLY A 138 3.78 -19.71 -10.65
CA GLY A 138 3.78 -20.12 -12.06
C GLY A 138 4.76 -21.26 -12.34
N VAL A 139 6.00 -21.14 -11.82
CA VAL A 139 7.03 -22.20 -11.90
C VAL A 139 6.55 -23.46 -11.18
N LEU A 140 5.93 -23.33 -10.00
CA LEU A 140 5.39 -24.46 -9.27
C LEU A 140 4.30 -25.21 -10.07
N GLY A 141 3.37 -24.49 -10.72
CA GLY A 141 2.36 -25.11 -11.59
C GLY A 141 2.98 -25.86 -12.79
N THR A 142 4.08 -25.35 -13.35
CA THR A 142 4.87 -26.03 -14.37
C THR A 142 5.49 -27.33 -13.87
N VAL A 143 6.12 -27.30 -12.70
CA VAL A 143 6.72 -28.50 -12.09
C VAL A 143 5.65 -29.57 -11.84
N LEU A 144 4.47 -29.18 -11.35
CA LEU A 144 3.35 -30.09 -11.12
C LEU A 144 2.80 -30.68 -12.44
N ALA A 145 2.64 -29.86 -13.48
CA ALA A 145 2.15 -30.29 -14.79
C ALA A 145 3.10 -31.31 -15.44
N ILE A 146 4.40 -31.00 -15.49
CA ILE A 146 5.43 -31.90 -16.03
C ILE A 146 5.52 -33.17 -15.18
N GLY A 147 5.51 -33.05 -13.86
CA GLY A 147 5.51 -34.19 -12.95
C GLY A 147 4.35 -35.14 -13.18
N SER A 148 3.13 -34.61 -13.41
CA SER A 148 1.95 -35.42 -13.73
C SER A 148 2.06 -36.12 -15.10
N ALA A 149 2.65 -35.45 -16.09
CA ALA A 149 2.87 -36.02 -17.42
C ALA A 149 3.83 -37.21 -17.38
N LEU A 150 4.97 -37.04 -16.69
CA LEU A 150 5.99 -38.10 -16.56
C LEU A 150 5.48 -39.32 -15.77
N GLN A 151 4.60 -39.12 -14.79
CA GLN A 151 4.01 -40.22 -14.04
C GLN A 151 3.01 -41.03 -14.89
N THR A 152 2.32 -40.37 -15.81
CA THR A 152 1.41 -41.04 -16.76
C THR A 152 2.19 -41.94 -17.71
N ASP A 153 3.34 -41.47 -18.22
CA ASP A 153 4.23 -42.26 -19.07
C ASP A 153 4.79 -43.51 -18.37
N ALA A 154 5.17 -43.39 -17.09
CA ALA A 154 5.70 -44.49 -16.29
C ALA A 154 4.67 -45.61 -15.99
N SER A 155 3.37 -45.31 -16.12
CA SER A 155 2.28 -46.25 -15.81
C SER A 155 1.86 -47.17 -16.98
N GLY A 156 2.52 -47.07 -18.14
CA GLY A 156 2.41 -48.06 -19.22
C GLY A 156 1.20 -47.94 -20.15
N GLN A 157 0.48 -46.81 -20.15
CA GLN A 157 -0.63 -46.55 -21.09
C GLN A 157 -0.11 -45.89 -22.39
N SER A 158 0.47 -46.69 -23.29
CA SER A 158 1.32 -46.23 -24.40
C SER A 158 0.63 -45.81 -25.71
N ALA A 159 -0.70 -45.78 -25.81
CA ALA A 159 -1.39 -45.52 -27.09
C ALA A 159 -2.09 -44.14 -27.19
N SER A 160 -2.39 -43.47 -26.07
CA SER A 160 -2.98 -42.12 -26.03
C SER A 160 -1.99 -41.05 -25.52
N THR A 161 -0.73 -41.43 -25.36
CA THR A 161 0.24 -40.76 -24.49
C THR A 161 0.70 -39.41 -25.04
N VAL A 162 0.92 -39.29 -26.35
CA VAL A 162 1.41 -38.03 -26.96
C VAL A 162 0.41 -36.88 -26.80
N ASN A 163 -0.88 -37.12 -27.02
CA ASN A 163 -1.91 -36.09 -26.87
C ASN A 163 -2.04 -35.64 -25.40
N VAL A 164 -2.01 -36.59 -24.45
CA VAL A 164 -2.08 -36.28 -23.02
C VAL A 164 -0.86 -35.49 -22.58
N VAL A 165 0.34 -35.91 -22.98
CA VAL A 165 1.60 -35.20 -22.67
C VAL A 165 1.58 -33.78 -23.25
N MET A 166 1.10 -33.61 -24.49
CA MET A 166 1.02 -32.29 -25.13
C MET A 166 0.01 -31.35 -24.45
N GLU A 167 -1.13 -31.88 -23.99
CA GLU A 167 -2.09 -31.13 -23.17
C GLU A 167 -1.44 -30.62 -21.87
N ARG A 168 -0.65 -31.48 -21.19
CA ARG A 168 0.02 -31.13 -19.93
C ARG A 168 1.15 -30.11 -20.12
N PHE A 169 1.88 -30.20 -21.22
CA PHE A 169 2.84 -29.14 -21.59
C PHE A 169 2.12 -27.81 -21.85
N GLY A 170 0.93 -27.84 -22.45
CA GLY A 170 0.07 -26.66 -22.58
C GLY A 170 -0.30 -26.04 -21.22
N ASP A 171 -0.76 -26.86 -20.27
CA ASP A 171 -1.11 -26.41 -18.91
C ASP A 171 0.07 -25.75 -18.19
N SER A 172 1.28 -26.31 -18.33
CA SER A 172 2.52 -25.75 -17.79
C SER A 172 2.82 -24.36 -18.35
N ILE A 173 2.72 -24.20 -19.67
CA ILE A 173 2.96 -22.91 -20.34
C ILE A 173 1.97 -21.86 -19.85
N TRP A 174 0.68 -22.23 -19.76
CA TRP A 174 -0.37 -21.33 -19.28
C TRP A 174 -0.18 -20.91 -17.82
N SER A 175 0.24 -21.82 -16.94
CA SER A 175 0.56 -21.50 -15.54
C SER A 175 1.71 -20.50 -15.43
N THR A 176 2.80 -20.72 -16.18
CA THR A 176 3.97 -19.83 -16.17
C THR A 176 3.61 -18.45 -16.73
N PHE A 177 2.89 -18.43 -17.84
CA PHE A 177 2.43 -17.20 -18.47
C PHE A 177 1.54 -16.41 -17.50
N ALA A 178 0.56 -17.06 -16.86
CA ALA A 178 -0.31 -16.41 -15.89
C ALA A 178 0.45 -15.83 -14.70
N GLY A 179 1.41 -16.58 -14.14
CA GLY A 179 2.24 -16.11 -13.02
C GLY A 179 3.09 -14.89 -13.38
N LEU A 180 3.78 -14.92 -14.52
CA LEU A 180 4.59 -13.79 -14.99
C LEU A 180 3.73 -12.58 -15.38
N PHE A 181 2.65 -12.81 -16.10
CA PHE A 181 1.74 -11.74 -16.53
C PHE A 181 1.11 -11.03 -15.33
N ALA A 182 0.61 -11.80 -14.34
CA ALA A 182 0.10 -11.24 -13.10
C ALA A 182 1.16 -10.42 -12.36
N ALA A 183 2.39 -10.95 -12.23
CA ALA A 183 3.48 -10.23 -11.58
C ALA A 183 3.80 -8.91 -12.27
N ILE A 184 3.91 -8.89 -13.60
CA ILE A 184 4.19 -7.69 -14.39
C ILE A 184 3.10 -6.63 -14.19
N VAL A 185 1.83 -7.04 -14.31
CA VAL A 185 0.68 -6.12 -14.14
C VAL A 185 0.65 -5.56 -12.72
N LEU A 186 0.83 -6.41 -11.71
CA LEU A 186 0.81 -5.99 -10.31
C LEU A 186 2.02 -5.11 -9.96
N MET A 187 3.22 -5.39 -10.48
CA MET A 187 4.39 -4.53 -10.32
C MET A 187 4.17 -3.16 -10.94
N PHE A 188 3.59 -3.11 -12.15
CA PHE A 188 3.28 -1.84 -12.82
C PHE A 188 2.32 -0.98 -12.00
N ILE A 189 1.24 -1.59 -11.50
CA ILE A 189 0.26 -0.90 -10.65
C ILE A 189 0.89 -0.47 -9.33
N ASN A 190 1.67 -1.34 -8.69
CA ASN A 190 2.38 -1.03 -7.45
C ASN A 190 3.31 0.17 -7.63
N SER A 191 4.05 0.26 -8.73
CA SER A 191 4.94 1.40 -9.02
C SER A 191 4.18 2.73 -9.08
N ILE A 192 3.00 2.75 -9.70
CA ILE A 192 2.15 3.95 -9.75
C ILE A 192 1.63 4.34 -8.36
N LEU A 193 1.24 3.35 -7.55
CA LEU A 193 0.70 3.57 -6.21
C LEU A 193 1.79 3.96 -5.20
N GLU A 194 2.99 3.40 -5.30
CA GLU A 194 4.13 3.68 -4.44
C GLU A 194 4.48 5.17 -4.42
N VAL A 195 4.45 5.84 -5.58
CA VAL A 195 4.66 7.30 -5.66
C VAL A 195 3.64 8.06 -4.80
N ARG A 196 2.37 7.64 -4.79
CA ARG A 196 1.32 8.30 -4.01
C ARG A 196 1.44 7.98 -2.52
N PHE A 197 1.75 6.73 -2.19
CA PHE A 197 1.88 6.27 -0.82
C PHE A 197 3.08 6.92 -0.13
N ASN A 198 4.23 7.01 -0.82
CA ASN A 198 5.41 7.71 -0.32
C ASN A 198 5.11 9.19 -0.06
N ARG A 199 4.38 9.87 -0.96
CA ARG A 199 3.97 11.26 -0.73
C ARG A 199 3.09 11.44 0.51
N LEU A 200 2.19 10.51 0.81
CA LEU A 200 1.39 10.55 2.04
C LEU A 200 2.28 10.38 3.28
N THR A 201 3.19 9.40 3.25
CA THR A 201 4.13 9.14 4.35
C THR A 201 5.03 10.36 4.61
N ASP A 202 5.56 10.97 3.55
CA ASP A 202 6.38 12.19 3.64
C ASP A 202 5.58 13.36 4.23
N SER A 203 4.33 13.56 3.77
CA SER A 203 3.44 14.60 4.31
C SER A 203 3.18 14.41 5.80
N ARG A 204 2.88 13.17 6.25
CA ARG A 204 2.69 12.85 7.67
C ARG A 204 3.95 13.10 8.49
N ARG A 205 5.11 12.69 7.97
CA ARG A 205 6.41 12.90 8.61
C ARG A 205 6.70 14.39 8.78
N HIS A 206 6.50 15.17 7.72
CA HIS A 206 6.76 16.62 7.72
C HIS A 206 5.89 17.35 8.74
N VAL A 207 4.58 17.05 8.79
CA VAL A 207 3.66 17.60 9.80
C VAL A 207 4.11 17.24 11.21
N ARG A 208 4.50 15.98 11.45
CA ARG A 208 4.97 15.53 12.77
C ARG A 208 6.23 16.26 13.23
N GLU A 209 7.21 16.43 12.34
CA GLU A 209 8.44 17.15 12.63
C GLU A 209 8.17 18.64 12.91
N MET A 210 7.26 19.25 12.16
CA MET A 210 6.81 20.63 12.38
C MET A 210 6.11 20.82 13.72
N VAL A 211 5.18 19.95 14.09
CA VAL A 211 4.48 19.99 15.38
C VAL A 211 5.48 19.89 16.54
N ALA A 212 6.44 18.94 16.44
CA ALA A 212 7.47 18.76 17.46
C ALA A 212 8.39 20.00 17.58
N ARG A 213 8.79 20.57 16.44
CA ARG A 213 9.62 21.78 16.40
C ARG A 213 8.89 22.99 16.98
N ALA A 214 7.65 23.22 16.56
CA ALA A 214 6.82 24.32 17.02
C ALA A 214 6.59 24.25 18.54
N LYS A 215 6.24 23.07 19.07
CA LYS A 215 6.08 22.84 20.51
C LYS A 215 7.36 23.15 21.29
N ARG A 216 8.53 22.75 20.76
CA ARG A 216 9.83 23.03 21.38
C ARG A 216 10.16 24.52 21.39
N GLU A 217 10.05 25.19 20.25
CA GLU A 217 10.42 26.60 20.11
C GLU A 217 9.47 27.52 20.88
N LEU A 218 8.16 27.29 20.77
CA LEU A 218 7.15 28.08 21.46
C LEU A 218 7.10 27.78 22.96
N GLY A 219 7.33 26.54 23.38
CA GLY A 219 7.41 26.17 24.79
C GLY A 219 8.60 26.83 25.49
N LEU A 220 9.78 26.86 24.83
CA LEU A 220 10.95 27.57 25.33
C LEU A 220 10.74 29.09 25.38
N ALA A 221 10.02 29.66 24.41
CA ALA A 221 9.69 31.08 24.39
C ALA A 221 8.72 31.46 25.52
N ALA A 222 7.69 30.64 25.77
CA ALA A 222 6.76 30.84 26.87
C ALA A 222 7.47 30.80 28.24
N GLN A 223 8.34 29.82 28.47
CA GLN A 223 9.13 29.73 29.71
C GLN A 223 10.06 30.92 29.94
N ARG A 224 10.65 31.48 28.87
CA ARG A 224 11.47 32.70 28.98
C ARG A 224 10.65 33.93 29.37
N SER A 225 9.40 34.03 28.93
CA SER A 225 8.52 35.15 29.30
C SER A 225 8.06 35.09 30.76
N GLU A 226 7.81 33.88 31.29
CA GLU A 226 7.44 33.69 32.70
C GLU A 226 8.62 33.89 33.66
N GLY A 227 9.85 33.57 33.23
CA GLY A 227 11.06 33.78 34.03
C GLY A 227 11.60 35.22 34.05
N SER A 228 11.02 36.16 33.28
CA SER A 228 11.41 37.58 33.28
C SER A 228 10.36 38.50 33.93
N SER A 229 9.34 37.93 34.56
CA SER A 229 8.33 38.64 35.36
C SER A 229 8.62 38.46 36.85
#